data_AF-A0A0F9CGE8-F1
#
_entry.id   AF-A0A0F9CGE8-F1
#
_cell.length_a   1.000
_cell.length_b   1.000
_cell.length_c   1.000
_cell.angle_alpha   90.00
_cell.angle_beta   90.00
_cell.angle_gamma   90.00
#
_symmetry.space_group_name_H-M   'P 1'
#
loop_
_entity.id
_entity.type
_entity.pdbx_description
1 polymer ?
#
loop_
_entity_poly.entity_id
_entity_poly.type
_entity_poly.pdbx_seq_one_letter_code
_entity_poly.pdbx_strand_id
1 'polypeptide(L)'
;AYKRVDIGFSKVLKREYSTLKEGNPFRRFKSIWISAEIFNLLDVKNTVSYRWIKTVSSQSGVPGAFAVPNYLTGRRFNLKLTANF
;
A
#
# COMPACT_ATOMS: atom_id res chain seq x y z
N ALA A 1 -15.96 0.38 13.46
CA ALA A 1 -16.00 -0.49 12.27
C ALA A 1 -14.86 -0.10 11.33
N TYR A 2 -14.14 -1.10 10.78
CA TYR A 2 -13.04 -0.90 9.84
C TYR A 2 -13.58 -0.62 8.43
N LYS A 3 -13.02 0.37 7.74
CA LYS A 3 -13.39 0.72 6.36
C LYS A 3 -12.12 0.94 5.52
N ARG A 4 -11.95 0.12 4.49
CA ARG A 4 -10.85 0.24 3.53
C ARG A 4 -11.35 -0.03 2.12
N VAL A 5 -10.97 0.84 1.21
CA VAL A 5 -11.21 0.70 -0.23
C VAL A 5 -9.86 0.79 -0.91
N ASP A 6 -9.53 -0.23 -1.69
CA ASP A 6 -8.30 -0.29 -2.48
C ASP A 6 -8.67 -0.39 -3.95
N ILE A 7 -7.84 0.17 -4.83
CA ILE A 7 -8.02 0.10 -6.27
C ILE A 7 -6.70 -0.21 -6.96
N GLY A 8 -6.76 -1.01 -8.03
CA GLY A 8 -5.60 -1.41 -8.81
C GLY A 8 -5.88 -1.40 -10.30
N PHE A 9 -4.87 -0.97 -11.06
CA PHE A 9 -4.87 -0.97 -12.52
C PHE A 9 -3.67 -1.75 -13.01
N SER A 10 -3.85 -2.53 -14.08
CA SER A 10 -2.76 -3.22 -14.75
C SER A 10 -2.85 -3.05 -16.25
N LYS A 11 -1.68 -3.00 -16.90
CA LYS A 11 -1.57 -2.88 -18.34
C LYS A 11 -0.49 -3.81 -18.87
N VAL A 12 -0.86 -4.56 -19.90
CA VAL A 12 0.08 -5.37 -20.67
C VAL A 12 0.84 -4.45 -21.62
N LEU A 13 2.16 -4.37 -21.44
CA LEU A 13 3.05 -3.64 -22.35
C LEU A 13 3.57 -4.54 -23.47
N LYS A 14 3.80 -5.82 -23.16
CA LYS A 14 4.19 -6.84 -24.15
C LYS A 14 3.61 -8.20 -23.78
N ARG A 15 3.06 -8.90 -24.78
CA ARG A 15 2.60 -10.30 -24.66
C ARG A 15 3.66 -11.25 -25.22
N GLU A 16 3.67 -12.48 -24.74
CA GLU A 16 4.65 -13.52 -25.13
C GLU A 16 4.79 -13.69 -26.65
N TYR A 17 3.67 -13.73 -27.36
CA TYR A 17 3.63 -13.92 -28.82
C TYR A 17 3.61 -12.62 -29.63
N SER A 18 3.83 -11.46 -29.00
CA SER A 18 3.80 -10.19 -29.72
C SER A 18 5.10 -9.94 -30.50
N THR A 19 4.99 -9.86 -31.82
CA THR A 19 6.10 -9.53 -32.72
C THR A 19 6.34 -8.03 -32.71
N LEU A 20 7.42 -7.59 -32.04
CA LEU A 20 7.84 -6.19 -32.03
C LEU A 20 8.81 -5.92 -33.18
N LYS A 21 8.73 -4.72 -33.77
CA LYS A 21 9.64 -4.28 -34.84
C LYS A 21 11.10 -4.38 -34.43
N GLU A 22 11.95 -4.60 -35.43
CA GLU A 22 13.41 -4.57 -35.28
C GLU A 22 13.87 -3.23 -34.69
N GLY A 23 14.69 -3.28 -33.64
CA GLY A 23 15.12 -2.09 -32.88
C GLY A 23 14.34 -1.79 -31.59
N ASN A 24 13.21 -2.46 -31.31
CA ASN A 24 12.47 -2.23 -30.06
C ASN A 24 13.20 -2.88 -28.85
N PRO A 25 13.55 -2.12 -27.79
CA PRO A 25 14.25 -2.65 -26.61
C PRO A 25 13.47 -3.75 -25.88
N PHE A 26 12.14 -3.77 -25.99
CA PHE A 26 11.28 -4.78 -25.36
C PHE A 26 11.23 -6.10 -26.14
N ARG A 27 11.89 -6.21 -27.30
CA ARG A 27 11.94 -7.47 -28.08
C ARG A 27 12.58 -8.62 -27.31
N ARG A 28 13.53 -8.35 -26.40
CA ARG A 28 14.27 -9.36 -25.60
C ARG A 28 13.47 -10.01 -24.46
N PHE A 29 12.35 -9.43 -24.07
CA PHE A 29 11.53 -9.93 -22.96
C PHE A 29 10.35 -10.72 -23.52
N LYS A 30 9.97 -11.88 -22.98
CA LYS A 30 8.73 -12.57 -23.38
C LYS A 30 7.50 -11.72 -23.07
N SER A 31 7.36 -11.22 -21.85
CA SER A 31 6.19 -10.43 -21.47
C SER A 31 6.54 -9.31 -20.51
N ILE A 32 5.85 -8.17 -20.64
CA ILE A 32 6.03 -7.03 -19.75
C ILE A 32 4.65 -6.54 -19.30
N TRP A 33 4.51 -6.38 -17.98
CA TRP A 33 3.32 -5.87 -17.31
C TRP A 33 3.70 -4.70 -16.43
N ILE A 34 2.88 -3.66 -16.45
CA ILE A 34 2.96 -2.56 -15.50
C ILE A 34 1.64 -2.51 -14.71
N SER A 35 1.73 -2.35 -13.41
CA SER A 35 0.57 -2.24 -12.53
C SER A 35 0.77 -1.08 -11.56
N ALA A 36 -0.31 -0.37 -11.29
CA ALA A 36 -0.38 0.72 -10.32
C ALA A 36 -1.54 0.45 -9.37
N GLU A 37 -1.28 0.51 -8.07
CA GLU A 37 -2.26 0.23 -7.02
C GLU A 37 -2.27 1.39 -6.02
N ILE A 38 -3.47 1.72 -5.54
CA ILE A 38 -3.70 2.72 -4.51
C ILE A 38 -4.43 2.03 -3.36
N PHE A 39 -3.74 1.88 -2.25
CA PHE A 39 -4.29 1.33 -1.01
C PHE A 39 -4.84 2.46 -0.15
N ASN A 40 -5.96 2.20 0.52
CA ASN A 40 -6.70 3.17 1.32
C ASN A 40 -7.05 4.44 0.51
N LEU A 41 -7.82 4.25 -0.57
CA LEU A 41 -8.25 5.30 -1.48
C LEU A 41 -8.96 6.46 -0.75
N LEU A 42 -9.80 6.13 0.22
CA LEU A 42 -10.55 7.11 1.02
C LEU A 42 -9.72 7.78 2.14
N ASP A 43 -8.47 7.35 2.33
CA ASP A 43 -7.55 7.81 3.39
C ASP A 43 -8.16 7.76 4.81
N VAL A 44 -8.94 6.72 5.08
CA VAL A 44 -9.61 6.54 6.37
C VAL A 44 -8.59 6.06 7.40
N LYS A 45 -8.50 6.78 8.52
CA LYS A 45 -7.69 6.39 9.69
C LYS A 45 -8.41 5.31 10.48
N ASN A 46 -8.04 4.07 10.21
CA ASN A 46 -8.57 2.92 10.94
C ASN A 46 -7.71 2.63 12.18
N THR A 47 -8.29 2.64 13.38
CA THR A 47 -7.58 2.30 14.62
C THR A 47 -7.69 0.80 14.88
N VAL A 48 -6.56 0.08 14.97
CA VAL A 48 -6.52 -1.37 15.25
C VAL A 48 -6.69 -1.64 16.73
N SER A 49 -5.99 -0.85 17.54
CA SER A 49 -5.90 -1.04 18.99
C SER A 49 -5.55 0.27 19.66
N TYR A 50 -5.68 0.32 20.98
CA TYR A 50 -5.17 1.40 21.81
C TYR A 50 -4.02 0.85 22.66
N ARG A 51 -2.89 1.55 22.64
CA ARG A 51 -1.76 1.27 23.52
C ARG A 51 -1.97 2.06 24.81
N TRP A 52 -2.08 1.33 25.91
CA TRP A 52 -2.22 1.92 27.24
C TRP A 52 -0.85 2.23 27.82
N ILE A 53 -0.56 3.51 27.99
CA ILE A 53 0.68 3.98 28.62
C ILE A 53 0.34 4.36 30.04
N LYS A 54 0.83 3.59 31.01
CA LYS A 54 0.63 3.88 32.44
C LYS A 54 1.56 5.01 32.86
N THR A 55 1.05 5.91 33.68
CA THR A 55 1.82 7.00 34.29
C THR A 55 2.24 6.63 35.70
N VAL A 56 3.26 7.31 36.23
CA VAL A 56 3.63 7.16 37.64
C VAL A 56 2.53 7.79 38.51
N SER A 57 2.01 7.02 39.47
CA SER A 57 0.77 7.28 40.21
C SER A 57 0.83 8.43 41.24
N SER A 58 1.82 9.31 41.17
CA SER A 58 2.07 10.34 42.19
C SER A 58 1.98 11.78 41.67
N GLN A 59 1.51 12.00 40.44
CA GLN A 59 1.21 13.33 39.91
C GLN A 59 -0.27 13.65 40.03
N SER A 60 -0.62 14.47 41.03
CA SER A 60 -1.96 15.03 41.18
C SER A 60 -2.39 15.76 39.92
N GLY A 61 -3.53 15.36 39.35
CA GLY A 61 -4.09 15.95 38.11
C GLY A 61 -3.75 15.21 36.82
N VAL A 62 -2.96 14.13 36.87
CA VAL A 62 -2.64 13.31 35.68
C VAL A 62 -3.39 11.96 35.75
N PRO A 63 -4.10 11.53 34.69
CA PRO A 63 -4.74 10.22 34.67
C PRO A 63 -3.70 9.08 34.74
N GLY A 64 -4.03 8.00 35.46
CA GLY A 64 -3.13 6.85 35.70
C GLY A 64 -2.74 6.05 34.44
N ALA A 65 -3.44 6.26 33.33
CA ALA A 65 -3.06 5.74 32.04
C ALA A 65 -3.64 6.60 30.90
N PHE A 66 -2.91 6.63 29.77
CA PHE A 66 -3.34 7.24 28.53
C PHE A 66 -3.57 6.17 27.47
N ALA A 67 -4.70 6.27 26.76
CA ALA A 67 -5.02 5.43 25.61
C ALA A 67 -4.51 6.09 24.32
N VAL A 68 -3.36 5.63 23.81
CA VAL A 68 -2.80 6.13 22.56
C VAL A 68 -3.30 5.25 21.40
N PRO A 69 -4.02 5.81 20.41
CA PRO A 69 -4.53 5.03 19.29
C PRO A 69 -3.40 4.51 18.39
N ASN A 70 -3.52 3.27 17.94
CA ASN A 70 -2.63 2.63 16.96
C ASN A 70 -3.36 2.51 15.61
N TYR A 71 -3.03 3.41 14.69
CA TYR A 71 -3.66 3.46 13.37
C TYR A 71 -3.02 2.46 12.39
N LEU A 72 -3.82 1.91 11.49
CA LEU A 72 -3.32 1.21 10.31
C LEU A 72 -2.58 2.18 9.39
N THR A 73 -1.80 1.61 8.48
CA THR A 73 -1.17 2.33 7.39
C THR A 73 -2.17 3.20 6.63
N GLY A 74 -1.80 4.47 6.44
CA GLY A 74 -2.57 5.43 5.65
C GLY A 74 -2.56 5.10 4.15
N ARG A 75 -2.92 6.09 3.31
CA ARG A 75 -2.86 5.93 1.86
C ARG A 75 -1.47 5.53 1.38
N ARG A 76 -1.40 4.50 0.53
CA ARG A 76 -0.14 4.06 -0.12
C ARG A 76 -0.32 3.92 -1.61
N PHE A 77 0.69 4.32 -2.35
CA PHE A 77 0.79 4.12 -3.79
C PHE A 77 1.81 3.00 -4.04
N ASN A 78 1.46 2.06 -4.90
CA ASN A 78 2.34 0.97 -5.29
C ASN A 78 2.45 0.92 -6.81
N LEU A 79 3.68 0.85 -7.32
CA LEU A 79 3.97 0.74 -8.74
C LEU A 79 4.80 -0.53 -8.95
N LYS A 80 4.31 -1.43 -9.79
CA LYS A 80 4.93 -2.73 -10.07
C LYS A 80 5.21 -2.86 -11.56
N LEU A 81 6.46 -3.17 -11.89
CA LEU A 81 6.87 -3.62 -13.22
C LEU A 81 7.23 -5.10 -13.14
N THR A 82 6.69 -5.92 -14.04
CA THR A 82 7.02 -7.34 -14.14
C THR A 82 7.46 -7.64 -15.56
N ALA A 83 8.66 -8.18 -15.70
CA ALA A 83 9.27 -8.50 -16.99
C ALA A 83 9.76 -9.95 -16.96
N ASN A 84 9.29 -10.75 -17.90
CA ASN A 84 9.69 -12.14 -18.09
C ASN A 84 10.60 -12.23 -19.32
N PHE A 85 11.60 -13.10 -19.28
CA PHE A 85 12.65 -13.25 -20.29
C PHE A 85 12.54 -14.59 -21.03
#